data_AF-A0A095UG23-F1
#
_entry.id   AF-A0A095UG23-F1
#
_cell.length_a   1.000
_cell.length_b   1.000
_cell.length_c   1.000
_cell.angle_alpha   90.00
_cell.angle_beta   90.00
_cell.angle_gamma   90.00
#
_symmetry.space_group_name_H-M   'P 1'
#
loop_
_entity.id
_entity.type
_entity.pdbx_description
1 polymer ?
#
loop_
_entity_poly.entity_id
_entity_poly.type
_entity_poly.pdbx_seq_one_letter_code
_entity_poly.pdbx_strand_id
1 'polypeptide(L)'
;MIDDVLYDVVPPGHSEHNYTVRLFLKPSALTAPAIMLKGRGPSYLAAHSLNDIAEMLRKFLYRRYPIIWRETKAEDFDGSLYELVSADCRSALVAALENSAIFRPRIDYTAFPITPLAVKADFDCENFSLIDVHSLTEGSADWLNEKYLGTKEVGGWVVVKAASVEAAKRDRRVVLGALALAMDQQHRHGFTLREVVTGYLRFPAPQSISTSTSGPHTPPIGSSITIENADHNWLGKLPAILARSSPLTKRHGKALEYYYRAWFMDESDRCFLLFMALNAIFGQNGPSFAVGMKSGIAETLNENIEEKRLDALLRIRNTMLHGGAPDLFASSNYLEYAQKYSSDPSTDVQLLVAKCLRRHIFGDEFRCQDNPDTEALEFARVQGLIPSESDSCSIVSEWP
;
A
#
# COMPACT_ATOMS: atom_id res chain seq x y z
N MET A 1 22.63 12.26 21.84
CA MET A 1 21.56 13.27 21.98
C MET A 1 21.32 13.43 23.46
N ILE A 2 21.22 14.66 23.97
CA ILE A 2 20.95 14.92 25.39
C ILE A 2 19.49 15.37 25.48
N ASP A 3 18.68 14.68 26.27
CA ASP A 3 17.27 14.99 26.49
C ASP A 3 16.99 15.05 28.00
N ASP A 4 16.11 15.96 28.42
CA ASP A 4 15.61 16.03 29.80
C ASP A 4 14.43 15.06 29.95
N VAL A 5 14.49 14.16 30.94
CA VAL A 5 13.53 13.07 31.14
C VAL A 5 13.05 13.06 32.58
N LEU A 6 11.73 12.90 32.77
CA LEU A 6 11.13 12.78 34.08
C LEU A 6 11.61 11.51 34.79
N TYR A 7 12.07 11.66 36.03
CA TYR A 7 12.52 10.55 36.87
C TYR A 7 11.47 10.14 37.91
N ASP A 8 10.43 10.95 38.12
CA ASP A 8 9.28 10.66 38.98
C ASP A 8 8.00 11.36 38.49
N VAL A 9 6.86 11.05 39.11
CA VAL A 9 5.58 11.72 38.89
C VAL A 9 5.64 13.15 39.44
N VAL A 10 5.30 14.14 38.62
CA VAL A 10 5.26 15.55 39.03
C VAL A 10 4.00 15.79 39.88
N PRO A 11 4.13 16.20 41.15
CA PRO A 11 2.97 16.48 41.99
C PRO A 11 2.20 17.71 41.50
N PRO A 12 0.87 17.79 41.73
CA PRO A 12 0.07 18.95 41.34
C PRO A 12 0.63 20.26 41.91
N GLY A 13 0.80 21.28 41.06
CA GLY A 13 1.32 22.60 41.45
C GLY A 13 2.85 22.70 41.51
N HIS A 14 3.59 21.64 41.23
CA HIS A 14 5.05 21.68 41.13
C HIS A 14 5.53 21.86 39.68
N SER A 15 6.73 22.43 39.53
CA SER A 15 7.40 22.57 38.23
C SER A 15 8.05 21.25 37.80
N GLU A 16 7.82 20.84 36.54
CA GLU A 16 8.41 19.63 35.95
C GLU A 16 9.93 19.62 36.00
N HIS A 17 10.57 20.80 35.89
CA HIS A 17 12.03 20.94 35.88
C HIS A 17 12.71 20.35 37.12
N ASN A 18 12.02 20.36 38.27
CA ASN A 18 12.56 19.79 39.51
C ASN A 18 12.56 18.25 39.52
N TYR A 19 11.91 17.63 38.54
CA TYR A 19 11.72 16.18 38.43
C TYR A 19 12.34 15.61 37.14
N THR A 20 13.22 16.36 36.46
CA THR A 20 13.93 15.92 35.26
C THR A 20 15.38 15.58 35.53
N VAL A 21 15.90 14.53 34.87
CA VAL A 21 17.33 14.28 34.71
C VAL A 21 17.74 14.35 33.25
N ARG A 22 19.00 14.70 32.98
CA ARG A 22 19.56 14.66 31.63
C ARG A 22 20.02 13.27 31.28
N LEU A 23 19.46 12.73 30.20
CA LEU A 23 19.91 11.48 29.61
C LEU A 23 20.67 11.74 28.33
N PHE A 24 21.87 11.18 28.25
CA PHE A 24 22.56 11.05 26.98
C PHE A 24 22.29 9.69 26.38
N LEU A 25 21.57 9.67 25.26
CA LEU A 25 21.41 8.48 24.44
C LEU A 25 22.29 8.60 23.19
N LYS A 26 23.21 7.64 23.00
CA LYS A 26 24.00 7.57 21.77
C LYS A 26 23.06 7.31 20.59
N PRO A 27 23.14 8.09 19.48
CA PRO A 27 22.20 7.95 18.36
C PRO A 27 22.09 6.53 17.78
N SER A 28 23.20 5.79 17.77
CA SER A 28 23.23 4.42 17.24
C SER A 28 22.74 3.34 18.23
N ALA A 29 22.48 3.69 19.50
CA ALA A 29 22.13 2.71 20.53
C ALA A 29 20.80 2.00 20.25
N LEU A 30 19.88 2.67 19.55
CA LEU A 30 18.56 2.12 19.23
C LEU A 30 18.51 1.36 17.90
N THR A 31 19.59 1.36 17.10
CA THR A 31 19.60 0.73 15.78
C THR A 31 19.38 -0.78 15.88
N ALA A 32 20.14 -1.48 16.71
CA ALA A 32 20.02 -2.93 16.85
C ALA A 32 18.64 -3.36 17.42
N PRO A 33 18.11 -2.73 18.49
CA PRO A 33 16.74 -2.97 18.94
C PRO A 33 15.68 -2.69 17.85
N ALA A 34 15.82 -1.60 17.08
CA ALA A 34 14.89 -1.27 16.01
C ALA A 34 14.91 -2.31 14.88
N ILE A 35 16.08 -2.82 14.49
CA ILE A 35 16.22 -3.91 13.52
C ILE A 35 15.54 -5.18 14.04
N MET A 36 15.77 -5.52 15.31
CA MET A 36 15.17 -6.69 15.93
C MET A 36 13.64 -6.59 15.94
N LEU A 37 13.09 -5.45 16.38
CA LEU A 37 11.64 -5.21 16.38
C LEU A 37 11.05 -5.22 14.97
N LYS A 38 11.73 -4.65 13.98
CA LYS A 38 11.25 -4.66 12.59
C LYS A 38 11.19 -6.08 12.01
N GLY A 39 12.14 -6.94 12.38
CA GLY A 39 12.24 -8.30 11.86
C GLY A 39 11.41 -9.34 12.62
N ARG A 40 11.24 -9.16 13.94
CA ARG A 40 10.64 -10.18 14.83
C ARG A 40 9.52 -9.65 15.72
N GLY A 41 9.29 -8.34 15.75
CA GLY A 41 8.21 -7.73 16.51
C GLY A 41 6.86 -7.80 15.79
N PRO A 42 5.85 -7.07 16.27
CA PRO A 42 4.53 -7.00 15.65
C PRO A 42 4.58 -6.58 14.17
N SER A 43 3.73 -7.22 13.36
CA SER A 43 3.77 -7.11 11.88
C SER A 43 3.59 -5.68 11.34
N TYR A 44 2.90 -4.81 12.08
CA TYR A 44 2.68 -3.42 11.68
C TYR A 44 3.99 -2.61 11.61
N LEU A 45 5.00 -2.95 12.41
CA LEU A 45 6.32 -2.30 12.40
C LEU A 45 7.06 -2.50 11.07
N ALA A 46 6.68 -3.48 10.25
CA ALA A 46 7.22 -3.62 8.91
C ALA A 46 6.93 -2.40 8.01
N ALA A 47 5.86 -1.64 8.29
CA ALA A 47 5.51 -0.42 7.56
C ALA A 47 6.31 0.83 7.97
N HIS A 48 6.99 0.79 9.13
CA HIS A 48 7.73 1.92 9.70
C HIS A 48 9.18 1.96 9.24
N SER A 49 9.78 3.15 9.17
CA SER A 49 11.23 3.24 8.99
C SER A 49 11.96 2.77 10.25
N LEU A 50 13.26 2.45 10.16
CA LEU A 50 14.06 2.15 11.35
C LEU A 50 14.11 3.35 12.31
N ASN A 51 14.07 4.57 11.77
CA ASN A 51 14.07 5.80 12.56
C ASN A 51 12.76 5.95 13.36
N ASP A 52 11.61 5.64 12.76
CA ASP A 52 10.32 5.69 13.45
C ASP A 52 10.26 4.69 14.61
N ILE A 53 10.78 3.47 14.40
CA ILE A 53 10.83 2.44 15.45
C ILE A 53 11.80 2.86 16.56
N ALA A 54 12.97 3.40 16.21
CA ALA A 54 13.90 3.97 17.19
C ALA A 54 13.23 5.09 17.99
N GLU A 55 12.43 5.94 17.35
CA GLU A 55 11.70 7.00 18.03
C GLU A 55 10.64 6.47 19.01
N MET A 56 9.92 5.41 18.62
CA MET A 56 8.99 4.72 19.51
C MET A 56 9.70 4.15 20.74
N LEU A 57 10.85 3.48 20.54
CA LEU A 57 11.68 2.95 21.62
C LEU A 57 12.22 4.05 22.53
N ARG A 58 12.66 5.17 21.96
CA ARG A 58 13.14 6.34 22.71
C ARG A 58 12.04 6.90 23.61
N LYS A 59 10.86 7.15 23.05
CA LYS A 59 9.68 7.61 23.81
C LYS A 59 9.27 6.62 24.89
N PHE A 60 9.34 5.32 24.62
CA PHE A 60 9.10 4.28 25.60
C PHE A 60 10.09 4.37 26.76
N LEU A 61 11.40 4.42 26.46
CA LEU A 61 12.45 4.53 27.46
C LEU A 61 12.27 5.78 28.33
N TYR A 62 11.96 6.93 27.72
CA TYR A 62 11.78 8.17 28.48
C TYR A 62 10.59 8.10 29.43
N ARG A 63 9.46 7.55 28.97
CA ARG A 63 8.26 7.38 29.80
C ARG A 63 8.45 6.35 30.92
N ARG A 64 9.36 5.39 30.75
CA ARG A 64 9.61 4.31 31.71
C ARG A 64 10.92 4.46 32.47
N TYR A 65 11.66 5.55 32.23
CA TYR A 65 12.91 5.84 32.92
C TYR A 65 12.80 5.87 34.46
N PRO A 66 11.67 6.30 35.08
CA PRO A 66 11.49 6.20 36.52
C PRO A 66 11.69 4.79 37.11
N ILE A 67 11.47 3.73 36.32
CA ILE A 67 11.73 2.33 36.74
C ILE A 67 13.24 2.13 37.00
N ILE A 68 14.07 2.62 36.08
CA ILE A 68 15.54 2.52 36.16
C ILE A 68 16.06 3.46 37.25
N TRP A 69 15.60 4.71 37.25
CA TRP A 69 16.09 5.75 38.16
C TRP A 69 16.03 5.37 39.64
N ARG A 70 14.97 4.66 40.05
CA ARG A 70 14.78 4.27 41.46
C ARG A 70 15.95 3.47 42.03
N GLU A 71 16.62 2.69 41.20
CA GLU A 71 17.77 1.89 41.60
C GLU A 71 19.10 2.62 41.36
N THR A 72 19.17 3.51 40.38
CA THR A 72 20.44 4.14 39.99
C THR A 72 20.69 5.51 40.62
N LYS A 73 19.71 6.12 41.29
CA LYS A 73 19.80 7.51 41.79
C LYS A 73 20.90 7.77 42.84
N ALA A 74 21.42 6.72 43.47
CA ALA A 74 22.36 6.83 44.59
C ALA A 74 23.77 6.29 44.25
N GLU A 75 23.97 5.79 43.03
CA GLU A 75 25.21 5.13 42.64
C GLU A 75 25.88 5.87 41.48
N ASP A 76 27.13 6.31 41.70
CA ASP A 76 28.01 6.72 40.61
C ASP A 76 28.47 5.46 39.87
N PHE A 77 28.26 5.42 38.56
CA PHE A 77 28.49 4.23 37.77
C PHE A 77 29.05 4.56 36.38
N ASP A 78 30.13 3.87 36.00
CA ASP A 78 30.79 3.96 34.69
C ASP A 78 30.73 2.58 34.01
N GLY A 79 29.61 2.30 33.34
CA GLY A 79 29.37 1.00 32.71
C GLY A 79 27.99 0.84 32.07
N SER A 80 27.55 -0.40 31.88
CA SER A 80 26.23 -0.71 31.32
C SER A 80 25.12 -0.67 32.38
N LEU A 81 24.06 0.14 32.17
CA LEU A 81 22.90 0.16 33.07
C LEU A 81 22.31 -1.23 33.33
N TYR A 82 22.44 -2.15 32.36
CA TYR A 82 21.98 -3.53 32.50
C TYR A 82 22.66 -4.32 33.62
N GLU A 83 23.91 -3.98 33.93
CA GLU A 83 24.71 -4.60 34.99
C GLU A 83 24.42 -3.96 36.35
N LEU A 84 24.08 -2.68 36.36
CA LEU A 84 23.75 -1.91 37.55
C LEU A 84 22.36 -2.25 38.09
N VAL A 85 21.36 -2.39 37.21
CA VAL A 85 19.98 -2.64 37.66
C VAL A 85 19.73 -4.09 38.05
N SER A 86 18.87 -4.28 39.04
CA SER A 86 18.46 -5.57 39.55
C SER A 86 17.73 -6.42 38.50
N ALA A 87 17.65 -7.73 38.73
CA ALA A 87 16.82 -8.62 37.90
C ALA A 87 15.33 -8.21 37.94
N ASP A 88 14.86 -7.67 39.07
CA ASP A 88 13.48 -7.24 39.25
C ASP A 88 13.18 -5.97 38.44
N CYS A 89 14.08 -4.99 38.45
CA CYS A 89 13.98 -3.80 37.60
C CYS A 89 13.97 -4.16 36.11
N ARG A 90 14.86 -5.05 35.67
CA ARG A 90 14.87 -5.56 34.29
C ARG A 90 13.54 -6.23 33.92
N SER A 91 13.02 -7.08 34.82
CA SER A 91 11.73 -7.75 34.63
C SER A 91 10.58 -6.74 34.55
N ALA A 92 10.59 -5.71 35.40
CA ALA A 92 9.60 -4.63 35.37
C ALA A 92 9.63 -3.83 34.06
N LEU A 93 10.84 -3.54 33.53
CA LEU A 93 10.98 -2.84 32.26
C LEU A 93 10.53 -3.70 31.08
N VAL A 94 10.85 -5.01 31.08
CA VAL A 94 10.36 -5.96 30.08
C VAL A 94 8.84 -6.05 30.11
N ALA A 95 8.24 -6.20 31.30
CA ALA A 95 6.79 -6.21 31.46
C ALA A 95 6.15 -4.89 31.00
N ALA A 96 6.79 -3.74 31.26
CA ALA A 96 6.32 -2.45 30.78
C ALA A 96 6.40 -2.34 29.24
N LEU A 97 7.43 -2.92 28.61
CA LEU A 97 7.59 -2.95 27.15
C LEU A 97 6.54 -3.85 26.50
N GLU A 98 6.31 -5.03 27.06
CA GLU A 98 5.30 -5.97 26.58
C GLU A 98 3.88 -5.37 26.62
N ASN A 99 3.60 -4.56 27.64
CA ASN A 99 2.33 -3.84 27.79
C ASN A 99 2.30 -2.46 27.11
N SER A 100 3.37 -2.08 26.41
CA SER A 100 3.42 -0.79 25.71
C SER A 100 2.62 -0.83 24.41
N ALA A 101 2.28 0.35 23.89
CA ALA A 101 1.66 0.50 22.58
C ALA A 101 2.54 -0.01 21.41
N ILE A 102 3.82 -0.34 21.66
CA ILE A 102 4.70 -0.96 20.65
C ILE A 102 4.33 -2.44 20.44
N PHE A 103 4.05 -3.17 21.52
CA PHE A 103 3.73 -4.60 21.46
C PHE A 103 2.23 -4.89 21.48
N ARG A 104 1.45 -4.01 22.13
CA ARG A 104 0.00 -4.06 22.19
C ARG A 104 -0.57 -2.77 21.60
N PRO A 105 -0.38 -2.52 20.29
CA PRO A 105 -0.94 -1.33 19.66
C PRO A 105 -2.46 -1.39 19.70
N ARG A 106 -3.08 -0.22 19.84
CA ARG A 106 -4.51 -0.09 19.58
C ARG A 106 -4.75 -0.16 18.08
N ILE A 107 -5.74 -0.95 17.66
CA ILE A 107 -6.22 -0.92 16.28
C ILE A 107 -7.16 0.28 16.14
N ASP A 108 -6.80 1.20 15.25
CA ASP A 108 -7.59 2.37 14.90
C ASP A 108 -8.17 2.21 13.49
N TYR A 109 -9.27 2.92 13.23
CA TYR A 109 -9.84 3.05 11.89
C TYR A 109 -9.25 4.27 11.20
N THR A 110 -8.77 4.07 9.97
CA THR A 110 -8.35 5.15 9.08
C THR A 110 -9.21 5.11 7.83
N ALA A 111 -10.03 6.15 7.60
CA ALA A 111 -10.88 6.27 6.43
C ALA A 111 -10.21 7.15 5.37
N PHE A 112 -10.00 6.57 4.19
CA PHE A 112 -9.45 7.24 3.02
C PHE A 112 -10.58 7.56 2.04
N PRO A 113 -10.86 8.85 1.77
CA PRO A 113 -11.92 9.24 0.85
C PRO A 113 -11.49 8.95 -0.59
N ILE A 114 -12.36 8.32 -1.38
CA ILE A 114 -12.09 7.95 -2.78
C ILE A 114 -13.13 8.61 -3.68
N THR A 115 -12.70 9.61 -4.46
CA THR A 115 -13.59 10.34 -5.37
C THR A 115 -14.21 9.45 -6.47
N PRO A 116 -13.46 8.60 -7.21
CA PRO A 116 -14.06 7.78 -8.26
C PRO A 116 -14.70 6.49 -7.75
N LEU A 117 -14.92 6.29 -6.45
CA LEU A 117 -15.56 5.07 -5.96
C LEU A 117 -17.09 5.21 -6.05
N ALA A 118 -17.80 4.16 -6.43
CA ALA A 118 -19.26 4.10 -6.37
C ALA A 118 -19.66 2.79 -5.69
N VAL A 119 -20.09 2.85 -4.42
CA VAL A 119 -20.40 1.64 -3.65
C VAL A 119 -21.89 1.36 -3.71
N LYS A 120 -22.29 0.36 -4.52
CA LYS A 120 -23.69 -0.10 -4.58
C LYS A 120 -24.01 -1.10 -3.47
N ALA A 121 -22.99 -1.82 -3.00
CA ALA A 121 -23.09 -2.73 -1.88
C ALA A 121 -21.82 -2.66 -1.02
N ASP A 122 -21.98 -2.24 0.23
CA ASP A 122 -20.89 -2.17 1.20
C ASP A 122 -20.19 -3.52 1.32
N PHE A 123 -18.87 -3.49 1.33
CA PHE A 123 -18.03 -4.63 1.63
C PHE A 123 -17.32 -4.36 2.96
N ASP A 124 -17.52 -5.23 3.96
CA ASP A 124 -16.80 -5.17 5.24
C ASP A 124 -16.10 -6.51 5.52
N CYS A 125 -14.87 -6.42 5.98
CA CYS A 125 -14.10 -7.57 6.45
C CYS A 125 -13.23 -7.21 7.65
N GLU A 126 -12.42 -8.16 8.12
CA GLU A 126 -11.61 -7.98 9.33
C GLU A 126 -10.62 -6.82 9.23
N ASN A 127 -10.00 -6.59 8.07
CA ASN A 127 -8.89 -5.63 7.95
C ASN A 127 -9.28 -4.32 7.25
N PHE A 128 -10.31 -4.33 6.42
CA PHE A 128 -10.74 -3.15 5.68
C PHE A 128 -12.23 -3.22 5.30
N SER A 129 -12.76 -2.07 4.87
CA SER A 129 -14.11 -1.94 4.37
C SER A 129 -14.11 -1.01 3.15
N LEU A 130 -14.95 -1.30 2.16
CA LEU A 130 -15.30 -0.42 1.05
C LEU A 130 -16.76 -0.05 1.24
N ILE A 131 -17.02 1.19 1.62
CA ILE A 131 -18.35 1.60 2.06
C ILE A 131 -18.80 2.85 1.34
N ASP A 132 -20.10 2.96 1.16
CA ASP A 132 -20.75 4.15 0.64
C ASP A 132 -20.44 5.37 1.52
N VAL A 133 -20.58 6.56 0.92
CA VAL A 133 -20.36 7.84 1.58
C VAL A 133 -21.16 7.95 2.86
N HIS A 134 -22.41 7.49 2.85
CA HIS A 134 -23.34 7.59 3.98
C HIS A 134 -23.18 6.48 5.02
N SER A 135 -22.40 5.43 4.72
CA SER A 135 -22.21 4.28 5.61
C SER A 135 -21.11 4.48 6.67
N LEU A 136 -20.35 5.58 6.60
CA LEU A 136 -19.26 5.84 7.55
C LEU A 136 -19.75 6.22 8.97
N THR A 137 -20.96 6.74 9.09
CA THR A 137 -21.58 7.15 10.35
C THR A 137 -23.03 6.69 10.42
N GLU A 138 -23.56 6.47 11.63
CA GLU A 138 -25.00 6.29 11.81
C GLU A 138 -25.74 7.59 11.41
N GLY A 139 -26.36 7.62 10.23
CA GLY A 139 -27.04 8.79 9.67
C GLY A 139 -26.31 9.41 8.47
N SER A 140 -26.66 10.65 8.10
CA SER A 140 -25.98 11.32 6.98
C SER A 140 -24.53 11.66 7.35
N ALA A 141 -23.59 11.23 6.51
CA ALA A 141 -22.18 11.60 6.59
C ALA A 141 -21.84 12.98 6.00
N ASP A 142 -22.84 13.75 5.54
CA ASP A 142 -22.62 15.02 4.85
C ASP A 142 -21.91 16.04 5.76
N TRP A 143 -22.29 16.08 7.05
CA TRP A 143 -21.64 16.94 8.03
C TRP A 143 -20.15 16.62 8.20
N LEU A 144 -19.77 15.34 8.07
CA LEU A 144 -18.40 14.87 8.22
C LEU A 144 -17.57 15.35 7.03
N ASN A 145 -18.11 15.19 5.83
CA ASN A 145 -17.50 15.68 4.59
C ASN A 145 -17.35 17.20 4.65
N GLU A 146 -18.42 17.93 4.94
CA GLU A 146 -18.41 19.39 4.99
C GLU A 146 -17.40 19.91 6.01
N LYS A 147 -17.38 19.33 7.21
CA LYS A 147 -16.50 19.77 8.30
C LYS A 147 -15.02 19.47 8.05
N TYR A 148 -14.70 18.32 7.46
CA TYR A 148 -13.32 17.80 7.43
C TYR A 148 -12.69 17.71 6.04
N LEU A 149 -13.50 17.64 4.99
CA LEU A 149 -13.07 17.53 3.59
C LEU A 149 -13.57 18.70 2.72
N GLY A 150 -14.46 19.55 3.25
CA GLY A 150 -15.04 20.70 2.57
C GLY A 150 -16.11 20.28 1.54
N THR A 151 -16.18 20.99 0.43
CA THR A 151 -17.15 20.76 -0.65
C THR A 151 -16.67 19.74 -1.70
N LYS A 152 -15.62 18.97 -1.39
CA LYS A 152 -15.04 18.03 -2.35
C LYS A 152 -15.91 16.79 -2.48
N GLU A 153 -16.03 16.29 -3.71
CA GLU A 153 -16.78 15.07 -4.00
C GLU A 153 -16.04 13.84 -3.44
N VAL A 154 -16.73 13.10 -2.57
CA VAL A 154 -16.33 11.80 -2.06
C VAL A 154 -17.33 10.80 -2.62
N GLY A 155 -16.88 9.84 -3.42
CA GLY A 155 -17.76 8.79 -3.97
C GLY A 155 -17.90 7.58 -3.06
N GLY A 156 -16.94 7.37 -2.15
CA GLY A 156 -17.01 6.39 -1.08
C GLY A 156 -15.73 6.35 -0.26
N TRP A 157 -15.63 5.37 0.62
CA TRP A 157 -14.52 5.25 1.58
C TRP A 157 -13.82 3.91 1.49
N VAL A 158 -12.49 3.95 1.55
CA VAL A 158 -11.68 2.79 1.95
C VAL A 158 -11.35 2.98 3.42
N VAL A 159 -11.95 2.16 4.29
CA VAL A 159 -11.67 2.16 5.73
C VAL A 159 -10.67 1.04 6.00
N VAL A 160 -9.55 1.34 6.66
CA VAL A 160 -8.54 0.34 7.04
C VAL A 160 -8.40 0.29 8.55
N LYS A 161 -8.46 -0.93 9.10
CA LYS A 161 -8.32 -1.25 10.52
C LYS A 161 -6.86 -1.64 10.77
N ALA A 162 -6.05 -0.75 11.37
CA ALA A 162 -4.62 -1.00 11.54
C ALA A 162 -4.05 -0.39 12.83
N ALA A 163 -2.93 -0.96 13.29
CA ALA A 163 -2.18 -0.50 14.45
C ALA A 163 -1.46 0.85 14.26
N SER A 164 -1.30 1.31 13.02
CA SER A 164 -0.73 2.62 12.72
C SER A 164 -1.20 3.13 11.36
N VAL A 165 -1.03 4.44 11.15
CA VAL A 165 -1.38 5.12 9.89
C VAL A 165 -0.51 4.62 8.72
N GLU A 166 0.75 4.32 8.98
CA GLU A 166 1.73 3.82 8.00
C GLU A 166 1.32 2.44 7.51
N ALA A 167 0.88 1.57 8.43
CA ALA A 167 0.29 0.28 8.10
C ALA A 167 -1.01 0.47 7.30
N ALA A 168 -1.91 1.34 7.75
CA ALA A 168 -3.16 1.64 7.03
C ALA A 168 -2.90 2.15 5.60
N LYS A 169 -1.96 3.10 5.42
CA LYS A 169 -1.56 3.64 4.11
C LYS A 169 -0.93 2.57 3.22
N ARG A 170 -0.25 1.58 3.79
CA ARG A 170 0.34 0.48 3.02
C ARG A 170 -0.75 -0.49 2.56
N ASP A 171 -1.67 -0.85 3.46
CA ASP A 171 -2.73 -1.81 3.16
C ASP A 171 -3.78 -1.21 2.22
N ARG A 172 -4.09 0.09 2.34
CA ARG A 172 -4.86 0.85 1.34
C ARG A 172 -4.29 0.73 -0.07
N ARG A 173 -2.95 0.76 -0.24
CA ARG A 173 -2.32 0.63 -1.56
C ARG A 173 -2.56 -0.74 -2.17
N VAL A 174 -2.58 -1.80 -1.36
CA VAL A 174 -2.93 -3.15 -1.81
C VAL A 174 -4.38 -3.20 -2.28
N VAL A 175 -5.30 -2.66 -1.47
CA VAL A 175 -6.74 -2.62 -1.80
C VAL A 175 -6.99 -1.84 -3.09
N LEU A 176 -6.46 -0.61 -3.18
CA LEU A 176 -6.63 0.24 -4.36
C LEU A 176 -5.90 -0.30 -5.60
N GLY A 177 -4.78 -1.00 -5.43
CA GLY A 177 -4.12 -1.71 -6.52
C GLY A 177 -4.98 -2.84 -7.08
N ALA A 178 -5.75 -3.52 -6.23
CA ALA A 178 -6.72 -4.52 -6.66
C ALA A 178 -7.94 -3.89 -7.35
N LEU A 179 -8.47 -2.78 -6.82
CA LEU A 179 -9.56 -2.04 -7.46
C LEU A 179 -9.17 -1.51 -8.85
N ALA A 180 -7.92 -1.02 -9.01
CA ALA A 180 -7.42 -0.59 -10.31
C ALA A 180 -7.44 -1.72 -11.36
N LEU A 181 -7.23 -2.97 -10.96
CA LEU A 181 -7.29 -4.13 -11.87
C LEU A 181 -8.70 -4.40 -12.38
N ALA A 182 -9.75 -3.98 -11.66
CA ALA A 182 -11.13 -4.25 -12.04
C ALA A 182 -11.57 -3.43 -13.27
N MET A 183 -10.97 -2.25 -13.46
CA MET A 183 -11.19 -1.42 -14.64
C MET A 183 -10.46 -1.99 -15.87
N ASP A 184 -10.93 -1.67 -17.07
CA ASP A 184 -10.14 -1.86 -18.30
C ASP A 184 -9.00 -0.84 -18.40
N GLN A 185 -8.08 -1.09 -19.34
CA GLN A 185 -6.86 -0.35 -19.56
C GLN A 185 -7.15 1.10 -19.90
N GLN A 186 -8.13 1.35 -20.78
CA GLN A 186 -8.47 2.68 -21.24
C GLN A 186 -9.00 3.53 -20.08
N HIS A 187 -9.98 3.03 -19.32
CA HIS A 187 -10.56 3.78 -18.22
C HIS A 187 -9.64 3.90 -17.00
N ARG A 188 -8.79 2.89 -16.74
CA ARG A 188 -7.80 2.94 -15.65
C ARG A 188 -6.84 4.11 -15.82
N HIS A 189 -6.51 4.49 -17.05
CA HIS A 189 -5.54 5.53 -17.37
C HIS A 189 -6.12 6.75 -18.09
N GLY A 190 -7.44 6.81 -18.25
CA GLY A 190 -8.19 7.96 -18.73
C GLY A 190 -8.22 9.08 -17.70
N PHE A 191 -7.06 9.68 -17.43
CA PHE A 191 -6.93 10.79 -16.49
C PHE A 191 -7.61 12.03 -17.05
N THR A 192 -8.33 12.73 -16.18
CA THR A 192 -9.11 13.92 -16.49
C THR A 192 -8.66 15.08 -15.60
N LEU A 193 -9.27 16.24 -15.76
CA LEU A 193 -9.08 17.38 -14.85
C LEU A 193 -9.97 17.29 -13.59
N ARG A 194 -10.60 16.14 -13.32
CA ARG A 194 -11.43 15.92 -12.13
C ARG A 194 -10.62 16.19 -10.87
N GLU A 195 -11.14 17.03 -9.99
CA GLU A 195 -10.53 17.24 -8.68
C GLU A 195 -10.72 15.98 -7.81
N VAL A 196 -9.63 15.48 -7.23
CA VAL A 196 -9.66 14.30 -6.35
C VAL A 196 -9.43 14.73 -4.91
N VAL A 197 -10.27 14.21 -4.02
CA VAL A 197 -10.16 14.42 -2.58
C VAL A 197 -8.84 13.87 -2.03
N THR A 198 -8.28 14.56 -1.05
CA THR A 198 -6.99 14.21 -0.44
C THR A 198 -7.11 14.14 1.08
N GLY A 199 -6.04 13.69 1.75
CA GLY A 199 -6.05 13.52 3.21
C GLY A 199 -6.84 12.29 3.67
N TYR A 200 -6.98 12.11 4.98
CA TYR A 200 -7.70 10.98 5.55
C TYR A 200 -8.23 11.32 6.95
N LEU A 201 -9.24 10.58 7.37
CA LEU A 201 -9.84 10.68 8.69
C LEU A 201 -9.34 9.54 9.57
N ARG A 202 -9.10 9.83 10.84
CA ARG A 202 -8.76 8.82 11.86
C ARG A 202 -9.76 8.89 13.00
N PHE A 203 -10.09 7.71 13.52
CA PHE A 203 -11.02 7.52 14.63
C PHE A 203 -10.28 6.89 15.83
N PRO A 204 -9.39 7.65 16.51
CA PRO A 204 -8.60 7.13 17.63
C PRO A 204 -9.42 6.89 18.91
N ALA A 205 -10.65 7.40 18.99
CA ALA A 205 -11.58 7.12 20.07
C ALA A 205 -13.03 7.22 19.54
N PRO A 206 -14.03 6.60 20.19
CA PRO A 206 -15.42 6.59 19.70
C PRO A 206 -16.02 7.97 19.40
N GLN A 207 -15.51 9.03 20.05
CA GLN A 207 -16.00 10.41 19.90
C GLN A 207 -14.92 11.36 19.38
N SER A 208 -13.78 10.84 18.90
CA SER A 208 -12.67 11.65 18.42
C SER A 208 -12.42 11.37 16.95
N ILE A 209 -12.45 12.43 16.16
CA ILE A 209 -12.08 12.42 14.75
C ILE A 209 -10.91 13.39 14.59
N SER A 210 -9.86 12.90 13.96
CA SER A 210 -8.72 13.73 13.56
C SER A 210 -8.53 13.63 12.06
N THR A 211 -8.13 14.74 11.46
CA THR A 211 -7.81 14.81 10.03
C THR A 211 -6.31 14.90 9.83
N SER A 212 -5.86 14.47 8.66
CA SER A 212 -4.48 14.64 8.27
C SER A 212 -4.40 14.81 6.76
N THR A 213 -3.48 15.67 6.32
CA THR A 213 -3.25 15.88 4.90
C THR A 213 -2.44 14.73 4.30
N SER A 214 -2.68 14.45 3.02
CA SER A 214 -1.90 13.50 2.21
C SER A 214 -2.07 13.88 0.74
N GLY A 215 -1.32 13.23 -0.16
CA GLY A 215 -1.65 13.24 -1.59
C GLY A 215 -2.98 12.53 -1.88
N PRO A 216 -3.45 12.60 -3.14
CA PRO A 216 -4.63 11.86 -3.61
C PRO A 216 -4.44 10.35 -3.47
N HIS A 217 -5.54 9.62 -3.26
CA HIS A 217 -5.50 8.16 -3.09
C HIS A 217 -5.71 7.41 -4.41
N THR A 218 -6.33 8.04 -5.40
CA THR A 218 -6.46 7.56 -6.78
C THR A 218 -6.04 8.66 -7.76
N PRO A 219 -5.65 8.33 -9.00
CA PRO A 219 -5.55 9.32 -10.06
C PRO A 219 -6.93 9.93 -10.41
N PRO A 220 -6.97 11.07 -11.12
CA PRO A 220 -8.21 11.75 -11.51
C PRO A 220 -8.89 11.06 -12.71
N ILE A 221 -9.23 9.78 -12.56
CA ILE A 221 -9.91 9.01 -13.61
C ILE A 221 -11.33 9.52 -13.85
N GLY A 222 -11.76 9.48 -15.12
CA GLY A 222 -13.10 9.89 -15.51
C GLY A 222 -14.19 8.93 -15.02
N SER A 223 -13.94 7.63 -15.12
CA SER A 223 -14.92 6.59 -14.80
C SER A 223 -14.94 6.24 -13.32
N SER A 224 -16.12 5.83 -12.83
CA SER A 224 -16.26 5.32 -11.47
C SER A 224 -15.85 3.86 -11.37
N ILE A 225 -15.22 3.51 -10.25
CA ILE A 225 -14.96 2.14 -9.81
C ILE A 225 -16.17 1.70 -8.99
N THR A 226 -17.00 0.85 -9.58
CA THR A 226 -18.23 0.36 -8.94
C THR A 226 -17.96 -0.87 -8.07
N ILE A 227 -18.46 -0.86 -6.83
CA ILE A 227 -18.42 -2.02 -5.92
C ILE A 227 -19.83 -2.60 -5.78
N GLU A 228 -20.00 -3.87 -6.16
CA GLU A 228 -21.27 -4.59 -6.13
C GLU A 228 -21.13 -5.91 -5.34
N ASN A 229 -22.26 -6.56 -5.02
CA ASN A 229 -22.27 -7.84 -4.30
C ASN A 229 -21.45 -8.93 -5.00
N ALA A 230 -21.40 -8.93 -6.33
CA ALA A 230 -20.63 -9.90 -7.09
C ALA A 230 -19.10 -9.72 -6.93
N ASP A 231 -18.64 -8.54 -6.52
CA ASP A 231 -17.21 -8.28 -6.29
C ASP A 231 -16.73 -8.81 -4.93
N HIS A 232 -17.67 -9.07 -4.01
CA HIS A 232 -17.34 -9.45 -2.63
C HIS A 232 -16.53 -10.75 -2.55
N ASN A 233 -16.74 -11.69 -3.49
CA ASN A 233 -16.00 -12.95 -3.53
C ASN A 233 -14.49 -12.72 -3.72
N TRP A 234 -14.10 -11.99 -4.79
CA TRP A 234 -12.68 -11.74 -5.05
C TRP A 234 -12.09 -10.72 -4.07
N LEU A 235 -12.87 -9.74 -3.62
CA LEU A 235 -12.46 -8.82 -2.54
C LEU A 235 -12.16 -9.57 -1.23
N GLY A 236 -12.90 -10.65 -0.96
CA GLY A 236 -12.70 -11.56 0.16
C GLY A 236 -11.33 -12.26 0.19
N LYS A 237 -10.54 -12.21 -0.89
CA LYS A 237 -9.16 -12.73 -0.93
C LYS A 237 -8.14 -11.76 -0.33
N LEU A 238 -8.45 -10.46 -0.30
CA LEU A 238 -7.54 -9.42 0.16
C LEU A 238 -7.14 -9.54 1.65
N PRO A 239 -8.00 -9.93 2.61
CA PRO A 239 -7.61 -10.11 4.01
C PRO A 239 -6.41 -11.04 4.19
N ALA A 240 -6.39 -12.18 3.49
CA ALA A 240 -5.25 -13.11 3.54
C ALA A 240 -3.96 -12.48 2.99
N ILE A 241 -4.07 -11.63 1.95
CA ILE A 241 -2.95 -10.90 1.37
C ILE A 241 -2.44 -9.82 2.33
N LEU A 242 -3.34 -9.09 2.98
CA LEU A 242 -3.03 -8.04 3.96
C LEU A 242 -2.39 -8.59 5.24
N ALA A 243 -2.81 -9.79 5.68
CA ALA A 243 -2.22 -10.51 6.80
C ALA A 243 -0.75 -10.87 6.58
N ARG A 244 -0.32 -11.02 5.30
CA ARG A 244 1.08 -11.29 4.90
C ARG A 244 1.68 -12.50 5.63
N SER A 245 0.88 -13.52 5.87
CA SER A 245 1.23 -14.70 6.68
C SER A 245 2.21 -15.65 5.97
N SER A 246 2.28 -15.61 4.63
CA SER A 246 3.13 -16.48 3.83
C SER A 246 4.03 -15.71 2.85
N PRO A 247 5.12 -16.31 2.34
CA PRO A 247 5.92 -15.69 1.28
C PRO A 247 5.10 -15.33 0.04
N LEU A 248 4.13 -16.18 -0.34
CA LEU A 248 3.26 -15.96 -1.50
C LEU A 248 2.35 -14.74 -1.30
N THR A 249 1.64 -14.65 -0.17
CA THR A 249 0.77 -13.49 0.13
C THR A 249 1.57 -12.19 0.24
N LYS A 250 2.81 -12.24 0.77
CA LYS A 250 3.74 -11.09 0.75
C LYS A 250 4.08 -10.65 -0.68
N ARG A 251 4.27 -11.59 -1.60
CA ARG A 251 4.53 -11.29 -3.02
C ARG A 251 3.30 -10.67 -3.69
N HIS A 252 2.10 -11.22 -3.47
CA HIS A 252 0.84 -10.65 -3.96
C HIS A 252 0.64 -9.22 -3.47
N GLY A 253 0.83 -8.97 -2.17
CA GLY A 253 0.73 -7.62 -1.60
C GLY A 253 1.72 -6.65 -2.25
N LYS A 254 2.98 -7.05 -2.45
CA LYS A 254 3.98 -6.21 -3.15
C LYS A 254 3.59 -5.93 -4.60
N ALA A 255 3.08 -6.93 -5.31
CA ALA A 255 2.68 -6.78 -6.70
C ALA A 255 1.54 -5.75 -6.84
N LEU A 256 0.52 -5.85 -5.99
CA LEU A 256 -0.58 -4.89 -5.92
C LEU A 256 -0.10 -3.49 -5.48
N GLU A 257 0.86 -3.39 -4.55
CA GLU A 257 1.47 -2.11 -4.17
C GLU A 257 2.23 -1.46 -5.35
N TYR A 258 2.97 -2.22 -6.15
CA TYR A 258 3.64 -1.71 -7.35
C TYR A 258 2.63 -1.29 -8.41
N TYR A 259 1.60 -2.11 -8.63
CA TYR A 259 0.53 -1.82 -9.58
C TYR A 259 -0.22 -0.53 -9.23
N TYR A 260 -0.55 -0.35 -7.95
CA TYR A 260 -1.11 0.90 -7.43
C TYR A 260 -0.22 2.11 -7.69
N ARG A 261 1.10 1.99 -7.51
CA ARG A 261 2.02 3.10 -7.79
C ARG A 261 2.08 3.42 -9.27
N ALA A 262 2.09 2.38 -10.11
CA ALA A 262 2.07 2.53 -11.57
C ALA A 262 0.81 3.28 -12.04
N TRP A 263 -0.29 3.15 -11.31
CA TRP A 263 -1.56 3.80 -11.63
C TRP A 263 -1.50 5.33 -11.65
N PHE A 264 -0.57 5.96 -10.94
CA PHE A 264 -0.38 7.42 -10.95
C PHE A 264 0.59 7.92 -12.01
N MET A 265 1.33 7.02 -12.65
CA MET A 265 2.40 7.41 -13.57
C MET A 265 1.85 7.67 -14.97
N ASP A 266 2.56 8.53 -15.69
CA ASP A 266 2.41 8.63 -17.14
C ASP A 266 2.85 7.33 -17.83
N GLU A 267 2.60 7.26 -19.13
CA GLU A 267 2.87 6.06 -19.91
C GLU A 267 4.35 5.65 -19.91
N SER A 268 5.25 6.62 -20.02
CA SER A 268 6.70 6.43 -20.05
C SER A 268 7.25 5.74 -18.80
N ASP A 269 6.82 6.18 -17.61
CA ASP A 269 7.36 5.70 -16.33
C ASP A 269 6.60 4.49 -15.79
N ARG A 270 5.32 4.34 -16.16
CA ARG A 270 4.43 3.26 -15.67
C ARG A 270 5.01 1.88 -15.94
N CYS A 271 5.58 1.66 -17.12
CA CYS A 271 6.09 0.35 -17.53
C CYS A 271 7.13 -0.21 -16.57
N PHE A 272 7.99 0.64 -15.99
CA PHE A 272 8.97 0.20 -15.00
C PHE A 272 8.28 -0.44 -13.78
N LEU A 273 7.28 0.23 -13.21
CA LEU A 273 6.57 -0.25 -12.03
C LEU A 273 5.72 -1.49 -12.34
N LEU A 274 5.18 -1.59 -13.55
CA LEU A 274 4.45 -2.79 -14.00
C LEU A 274 5.38 -4.01 -14.10
N PHE A 275 6.59 -3.84 -14.64
CA PHE A 275 7.60 -4.90 -14.58
C PHE A 275 7.97 -5.27 -13.14
N MET A 276 8.03 -4.30 -12.22
CA MET A 276 8.26 -4.60 -10.80
C MET A 276 7.09 -5.38 -10.16
N ALA A 277 5.85 -5.13 -10.59
CA ALA A 277 4.69 -5.92 -10.16
C ALA A 277 4.80 -7.39 -10.63
N LEU A 278 5.18 -7.64 -11.89
CA LEU A 278 5.48 -8.99 -12.38
C LEU A 278 6.66 -9.64 -11.65
N ASN A 279 7.74 -8.88 -11.39
CA ASN A 279 8.91 -9.38 -10.65
C ASN A 279 8.53 -9.83 -9.24
N ALA A 280 7.58 -9.15 -8.61
CA ALA A 280 7.14 -9.49 -7.27
C ALA A 280 6.51 -10.89 -7.21
N ILE A 281 5.77 -11.32 -8.26
CA ILE A 281 5.13 -12.64 -8.31
C ILE A 281 6.05 -13.73 -8.88
N PHE A 282 6.70 -13.48 -10.03
CA PHE A 282 7.44 -14.52 -10.78
C PHE A 282 8.96 -14.42 -10.67
N GLY A 283 9.50 -13.27 -10.29
CA GLY A 283 10.94 -12.98 -10.36
C GLY A 283 11.82 -13.72 -9.35
N GLN A 284 11.24 -14.59 -8.51
CA GLN A 284 11.98 -15.36 -7.50
C GLN A 284 11.91 -16.89 -7.72
N ASN A 285 11.31 -17.34 -8.81
CA ASN A 285 11.15 -18.77 -9.11
C ASN A 285 12.11 -19.15 -10.25
N GLY A 286 12.75 -20.32 -10.18
CA GLY A 286 13.52 -20.89 -11.30
C GLY A 286 15.02 -20.54 -11.35
N PRO A 287 15.74 -21.09 -12.35
CA PRO A 287 17.20 -21.05 -12.44
C PRO A 287 17.75 -19.68 -12.90
N SER A 288 16.94 -18.89 -13.61
CA SER A 288 17.24 -17.49 -13.93
C SER A 288 15.95 -16.67 -13.92
N PHE A 289 16.09 -15.36 -13.70
CA PHE A 289 14.95 -14.45 -13.64
C PHE A 289 14.06 -14.52 -14.90
N ALA A 290 14.67 -14.48 -16.10
CA ALA A 290 13.91 -14.50 -17.35
C ALA A 290 13.16 -15.83 -17.53
N VAL A 291 13.78 -16.95 -17.19
CA VAL A 291 13.14 -18.28 -17.26
C VAL A 291 11.98 -18.37 -16.26
N GLY A 292 12.18 -17.90 -15.03
CA GLY A 292 11.14 -17.84 -14.01
C GLY A 292 9.94 -16.98 -14.40
N MET A 293 10.22 -15.83 -14.98
CA MET A 293 9.20 -14.92 -15.49
C MET A 293 8.37 -15.56 -16.60
N LYS A 294 9.03 -16.12 -17.62
CA LYS A 294 8.35 -16.75 -18.77
C LYS A 294 7.52 -17.96 -18.35
N SER A 295 8.08 -18.84 -17.53
CA SER A 295 7.38 -20.01 -17.02
C SER A 295 6.18 -19.62 -16.15
N GLY A 296 6.34 -18.66 -15.23
CA GLY A 296 5.25 -18.19 -14.39
C GLY A 296 4.11 -17.52 -15.16
N ILE A 297 4.43 -16.73 -16.18
CA ILE A 297 3.44 -16.14 -17.08
C ILE A 297 2.69 -17.23 -17.87
N ALA A 298 3.42 -18.18 -18.47
CA ALA A 298 2.84 -19.26 -19.26
C ALA A 298 1.93 -20.16 -18.41
N GLU A 299 2.37 -20.53 -17.20
CA GLU A 299 1.58 -21.33 -16.25
C GLU A 299 0.34 -20.58 -15.77
N THR A 300 0.46 -19.27 -15.52
CA THR A 300 -0.64 -18.46 -15.01
C THR A 300 -1.72 -18.26 -16.07
N LEU A 301 -1.34 -17.86 -17.28
CA LEU A 301 -2.30 -17.49 -18.32
C LEU A 301 -2.82 -18.70 -19.11
N ASN A 302 -2.05 -19.79 -19.19
CA ASN A 302 -2.40 -20.98 -19.98
C ASN A 302 -2.79 -20.64 -21.44
N GLU A 303 -2.18 -19.59 -21.98
CA GLU A 303 -2.40 -19.06 -23.33
C GLU A 303 -1.15 -19.20 -24.17
N ASN A 304 -1.32 -19.29 -25.49
CA ASN A 304 -0.20 -19.35 -26.43
C ASN A 304 0.38 -17.94 -26.63
N ILE A 305 1.21 -17.51 -25.68
CA ILE A 305 1.90 -16.22 -25.72
C ILE A 305 3.14 -16.36 -26.61
N GLU A 306 3.29 -15.45 -27.58
CA GLU A 306 4.46 -15.45 -28.46
C GLU A 306 5.75 -15.20 -27.65
N GLU A 307 6.54 -16.25 -27.44
CA GLU A 307 7.74 -16.20 -26.59
C GLU A 307 8.74 -15.13 -27.06
N LYS A 308 8.93 -14.97 -28.37
CA LYS A 308 9.82 -13.96 -28.94
C LYS A 308 9.38 -12.53 -28.62
N ARG A 309 8.07 -12.30 -28.52
CA ARG A 309 7.48 -11.00 -28.16
C ARG A 309 7.69 -10.73 -26.68
N LEU A 310 7.50 -11.75 -25.84
CA LEU A 310 7.81 -11.66 -24.41
C LEU A 310 9.31 -11.40 -24.16
N ASP A 311 10.21 -12.10 -24.87
CA ASP A 311 11.65 -11.86 -24.80
C ASP A 311 12.00 -10.40 -25.14
N ALA A 312 11.34 -9.82 -26.15
CA ALA A 312 11.55 -8.43 -26.54
C ALA A 312 11.09 -7.43 -25.44
N LEU A 313 9.96 -7.70 -24.76
CA LEU A 313 9.53 -6.92 -23.59
C LEU A 313 10.55 -7.03 -22.44
N LEU A 314 11.09 -8.21 -22.19
CA LEU A 314 12.10 -8.41 -21.14
C LEU A 314 13.42 -7.69 -21.47
N ARG A 315 13.77 -7.52 -22.74
CA ARG A 315 14.90 -6.68 -23.16
C ARG A 315 14.67 -5.21 -22.84
N ILE A 316 13.49 -4.66 -23.14
CA ILE A 316 13.11 -3.29 -22.76
C ILE A 316 13.25 -3.11 -21.25
N ARG A 317 12.67 -4.04 -20.47
CA ARG A 317 12.75 -4.05 -19.01
C ARG A 317 14.19 -4.01 -18.51
N ASN A 318 15.09 -4.82 -19.08
CA ASN A 318 16.48 -4.88 -18.64
C ASN A 318 17.21 -3.56 -18.89
N THR A 319 16.96 -2.92 -20.04
CA THR A 319 17.51 -1.58 -20.33
C THR A 319 17.07 -0.57 -19.28
N MET A 320 15.78 -0.54 -18.94
CA MET A 320 15.26 0.38 -17.92
C MET A 320 15.81 0.08 -16.51
N LEU A 321 15.81 -1.19 -16.08
CA LEU A 321 16.28 -1.55 -14.74
C LEU A 321 17.76 -1.22 -14.52
N HIS A 322 18.59 -1.48 -15.53
CA HIS A 322 20.04 -1.28 -15.41
C HIS A 322 20.48 0.15 -15.74
N GLY A 323 19.53 1.09 -15.86
CA GLY A 323 19.82 2.52 -16.09
C GLY A 323 20.28 2.84 -17.51
N GLY A 324 20.09 1.93 -18.46
CA GLY A 324 20.36 2.16 -19.89
C GLY A 324 19.31 3.05 -20.56
N ALA A 325 18.13 3.18 -19.94
CA ALA A 325 17.10 4.13 -20.34
C ALA A 325 16.37 4.66 -19.09
N PRO A 326 16.16 5.99 -18.96
CA PRO A 326 15.42 6.56 -17.85
C PRO A 326 13.92 6.21 -17.86
N ASP A 327 13.35 6.02 -19.06
CA ASP A 327 11.94 5.70 -19.28
C ASP A 327 11.74 4.75 -20.49
N LEU A 328 10.49 4.36 -20.77
CA LEU A 328 10.16 3.45 -21.88
C LEU A 328 10.58 4.01 -23.24
N PHE A 329 10.29 5.28 -23.51
CA PHE A 329 10.47 5.90 -24.83
C PHE A 329 11.95 6.19 -25.11
N ALA A 330 12.76 6.35 -24.07
CA ALA A 330 14.21 6.46 -24.17
C ALA A 330 14.92 5.11 -24.43
N SER A 331 14.21 3.98 -24.37
CA SER A 331 14.79 2.66 -24.62
C SER A 331 15.08 2.44 -26.11
N SER A 332 16.33 2.10 -26.45
CA SER A 332 16.70 1.72 -27.83
C SER A 332 15.88 0.55 -28.39
N ASN A 333 15.32 -0.27 -27.50
CA ASN A 333 14.52 -1.45 -27.83
C ASN A 333 13.04 -1.10 -28.11
N TYR A 334 12.59 0.13 -27.81
CA TYR A 334 11.20 0.55 -28.01
C TYR A 334 10.81 0.55 -29.50
N LEU A 335 11.60 1.24 -30.34
CA LEU A 335 11.34 1.31 -31.77
C LEU A 335 11.48 -0.06 -32.45
N GLU A 336 12.47 -0.87 -32.04
CA GLU A 336 12.63 -2.25 -32.55
C GLU A 336 11.37 -3.08 -32.26
N TYR A 337 10.81 -2.96 -31.05
CA TYR A 337 9.58 -3.64 -30.67
C TYR A 337 8.40 -3.20 -31.53
N ALA A 338 8.16 -1.89 -31.58
CA ALA A 338 7.01 -1.32 -32.28
C ALA A 338 7.03 -1.63 -33.78
N GLN A 339 8.21 -1.58 -34.41
CA GLN A 339 8.38 -1.93 -35.83
C GLN A 339 8.13 -3.41 -36.09
N LYS A 340 8.57 -4.29 -35.19
CA LYS A 340 8.48 -5.74 -35.40
C LYS A 340 7.08 -6.29 -35.15
N TYR A 341 6.40 -5.81 -34.12
CA TYR A 341 5.11 -6.35 -33.68
C TYR A 341 3.92 -5.45 -34.02
N SER A 342 4.16 -4.29 -34.65
CA SER A 342 3.13 -3.31 -35.00
C SER A 342 2.24 -2.94 -33.80
N SER A 343 2.86 -2.83 -32.63
CA SER A 343 2.17 -2.62 -31.35
C SER A 343 3.03 -1.84 -30.39
N ASP A 344 2.38 -1.07 -29.52
CA ASP A 344 3.06 -0.31 -28.48
C ASP A 344 3.43 -1.24 -27.31
N PRO A 345 4.73 -1.35 -26.94
CA PRO A 345 5.13 -2.17 -25.80
C PRO A 345 4.48 -1.73 -24.49
N SER A 346 4.10 -0.46 -24.34
CA SER A 346 3.35 0.03 -23.19
C SER A 346 2.00 -0.68 -23.03
N THR A 347 1.26 -0.80 -24.14
CA THR A 347 -0.05 -1.46 -24.16
C THR A 347 0.11 -2.94 -23.81
N ASP A 348 1.07 -3.62 -24.44
CA ASP A 348 1.32 -5.03 -24.18
C ASP A 348 1.72 -5.32 -22.73
N VAL A 349 2.58 -4.48 -22.13
CA VAL A 349 2.96 -4.63 -20.73
C VAL A 349 1.77 -4.41 -19.81
N GLN A 350 0.96 -3.36 -20.05
CA GLN A 350 -0.23 -3.07 -19.25
C GLN A 350 -1.22 -4.24 -19.25
N LEU A 351 -1.53 -4.76 -20.43
CA LEU A 351 -2.45 -5.90 -20.59
C LEU A 351 -1.89 -7.17 -19.97
N LEU A 352 -0.64 -7.52 -20.27
CA LEU A 352 0.02 -8.71 -19.75
C LEU A 352 0.07 -8.71 -18.22
N VAL A 353 0.49 -7.59 -17.61
CA VAL A 353 0.61 -7.46 -16.15
C VAL A 353 -0.77 -7.53 -15.51
N ALA A 354 -1.75 -6.79 -16.04
CA ALA A 354 -3.11 -6.82 -15.50
C ALA A 354 -3.69 -8.25 -15.54
N LYS A 355 -3.62 -8.91 -16.70
CA LYS A 355 -4.13 -10.29 -16.87
C LYS A 355 -3.43 -11.28 -15.94
N CYS A 356 -2.10 -11.21 -15.83
CA CYS A 356 -1.34 -12.05 -14.89
C CYS A 356 -1.76 -11.82 -13.45
N LEU A 357 -1.90 -10.57 -12.99
CA LEU A 357 -2.28 -10.28 -11.61
C LEU A 357 -3.71 -10.72 -11.31
N ARG A 358 -4.67 -10.46 -12.22
CA ARG A 358 -6.05 -10.93 -12.11
C ARG A 358 -6.09 -12.45 -11.93
N ARG A 359 -5.44 -13.19 -12.83
CA ARG A 359 -5.46 -14.66 -12.83
C ARG A 359 -4.67 -15.27 -11.68
N HIS A 360 -3.46 -14.77 -11.39
CA HIS A 360 -2.58 -15.36 -10.37
C HIS A 360 -3.04 -15.06 -8.94
N ILE A 361 -3.59 -13.87 -8.69
CA ILE A 361 -3.99 -13.45 -7.34
C ILE A 361 -5.43 -13.85 -7.05
N PHE A 362 -6.33 -13.66 -8.02
CA PHE A 362 -7.78 -13.76 -7.80
C PHE A 362 -8.43 -14.93 -8.54
N GLY A 363 -7.78 -15.52 -9.55
CA GLY A 363 -8.29 -16.69 -10.28
C GLY A 363 -9.59 -16.40 -11.05
N ASP A 364 -10.42 -17.43 -11.21
CA ASP A 364 -11.72 -17.36 -11.90
C ASP A 364 -12.77 -16.51 -11.18
N GLU A 365 -12.55 -16.18 -9.91
CA GLU A 365 -13.48 -15.35 -9.13
C GLU A 365 -13.36 -13.86 -9.45
N PHE A 366 -12.27 -13.45 -10.11
CA PHE A 366 -12.07 -12.04 -10.44
C PHE A 366 -13.10 -11.58 -11.46
N ARG A 367 -13.85 -10.53 -11.10
CA ARG A 367 -14.77 -9.87 -12.01
C ARG A 367 -14.18 -8.55 -12.48
N CYS A 368 -14.17 -8.38 -13.79
CA CYS A 368 -13.87 -7.11 -14.42
C CYS A 368 -15.14 -6.25 -14.50
N GLN A 369 -14.98 -4.94 -14.42
CA GLN A 369 -16.08 -4.01 -14.63
C GLN A 369 -16.40 -3.91 -16.12
N ASP A 370 -17.69 -3.77 -16.40
CA ASP A 370 -18.15 -3.54 -17.76
C ASP A 370 -17.62 -2.19 -18.27
N ASN A 371 -17.27 -2.14 -19.56
CA ASN A 371 -16.83 -0.90 -20.17
C ASN A 371 -18.03 0.07 -20.23
N PRO A 372 -17.95 1.26 -19.57
CA PRO A 372 -19.06 2.21 -19.52
C PRO A 372 -19.45 2.78 -20.89
N ASP A 373 -18.53 2.76 -21.86
CA ASP A 373 -18.73 3.28 -23.21
C ASP A 373 -19.24 2.21 -24.20
N THR A 374 -19.52 0.99 -23.75
CA THR A 374 -19.89 -0.14 -24.65
C THR A 374 -21.08 0.22 -25.56
N GLU A 375 -22.14 0.80 -25.02
CA GLU A 375 -23.32 1.19 -25.80
C GLU A 375 -23.01 2.27 -26.83
N ALA A 376 -22.17 3.25 -26.46
CA ALA A 376 -21.75 4.34 -27.34
C ALA A 376 -20.84 3.82 -28.47
N LEU A 377 -19.96 2.87 -28.16
CA LEU A 377 -19.10 2.21 -29.14
C LEU A 377 -19.92 1.37 -30.12
N GLU A 378 -20.89 0.59 -29.64
CA GLU A 378 -21.79 -0.18 -30.51
C GLU A 378 -22.62 0.73 -31.41
N PHE A 379 -23.17 1.82 -30.86
CA PHE A 379 -23.88 2.82 -31.67
C PHE A 379 -22.97 3.39 -32.76
N ALA A 380 -21.73 3.78 -32.43
CA ALA A 380 -20.79 4.32 -33.40
C ALA A 380 -20.39 3.30 -34.49
N ARG A 381 -20.24 2.01 -34.13
CA ARG A 381 -19.99 0.92 -35.10
C ARG A 381 -21.16 0.73 -36.06
N VAL A 382 -22.38 0.66 -35.55
CA VAL A 382 -23.60 0.51 -36.37
C VAL A 382 -23.78 1.67 -37.34
N GLN A 383 -23.40 2.88 -36.93
CA GLN A 383 -23.43 4.07 -37.80
C GLN A 383 -22.24 4.16 -38.77
N GLY A 384 -21.29 3.23 -38.72
CA GLY A 384 -20.08 3.25 -39.54
C GLY A 384 -19.12 4.41 -39.20
N LEU A 385 -19.22 4.99 -38.01
CA LEU A 385 -18.35 6.07 -37.54
C LEU A 385 -16.97 5.54 -37.12
N ILE A 386 -16.91 4.28 -36.68
CA ILE A 386 -15.68 3.57 -36.35
C ILE A 386 -15.70 2.16 -36.98
N PRO A 387 -14.53 1.55 -37.24
CA PRO A 387 -14.45 0.20 -37.82
C PRO A 387 -15.19 -0.84 -36.98
N SER A 388 -15.80 -1.82 -37.65
CA SER A 388 -16.49 -2.96 -37.03
C SER A 388 -15.53 -3.99 -36.43
N GLU A 389 -14.31 -4.08 -36.97
CA GLU A 389 -13.26 -4.97 -36.48
C GLU A 389 -12.16 -4.14 -35.83
N SER A 390 -11.79 -4.49 -34.59
CA SER A 390 -10.58 -3.98 -33.95
C SER A 390 -9.41 -4.91 -34.28
N ASP A 391 -8.50 -4.47 -35.15
CA ASP A 391 -7.19 -5.12 -35.33
C ASP A 391 -6.32 -4.84 -34.09
N SER A 392 -6.67 -5.43 -32.94
CA SER A 392 -5.83 -5.32 -31.75
C SER A 392 -4.67 -6.29 -31.89
N CYS A 393 -3.53 -5.81 -32.38
CA CYS A 393 -2.27 -6.56 -32.38
C CYS A 393 -1.65 -6.52 -30.96
N SER A 394 -2.33 -7.01 -29.93
CA SER A 394 -1.77 -7.10 -28.57
C SER A 394 -1.18 -8.49 -28.28
N ILE A 395 -0.25 -8.58 -27.33
CA ILE A 395 0.35 -9.85 -26.90
C ILE A 395 -0.66 -10.77 -26.20
N VAL A 396 -1.65 -10.17 -25.52
CA VAL A 396 -2.77 -10.87 -24.86
C VAL A 396 -4.04 -10.04 -25.03
N SER A 397 -5.20 -10.69 -25.00
CA SER A 397 -6.48 -9.99 -24.82
C SER A 397 -6.57 -9.37 -23.43
N GLU A 398 -7.29 -8.26 -23.30
CA GLU A 398 -7.47 -7.60 -22.01
C GLU A 398 -8.24 -8.47 -21.00
N TRP A 399 -9.27 -9.14 -21.48
CA TRP A 399 -10.17 -9.92 -20.65
C TRP A 399 -9.86 -11.42 -20.74
N PRO A 400 -10.09 -12.18 -19.65
CA PRO A 400 -10.05 -13.64 -19.65
C PRO A 400 -10.99 -14.25 -20.69
#